data_AF-A0A2K8U3C8-F1
#
_entry.id   AF-A0A2K8U3C8-F1
#
_cell.length_a   1.000
_cell.length_b   1.000
_cell.length_c   1.000
_cell.angle_alpha   90.00
_cell.angle_beta   90.00
_cell.angle_gamma   90.00
#
_symmetry.space_group_name_H-M   'P 1'
#
loop_
_entity.id
_entity.type
_entity.pdbx_description
1 polymer ?
#
loop_
_entity_poly.entity_id
_entity_poly.type
_entity_poly.pdbx_seq_one_letter_code
_entity_poly.pdbx_strand_id
1 'polypeptide(L)'
;MQTLTLPHADDLLLTSGQTQEALAAELRFLLAVKLFELHRLSIGKAAEFCDMGKVRFLFELGRLQIPVMNLDDDQIADELRDD
;
A
#
# COMPACT_ATOMS: atom_id res chain seq x y z
N MET A 1 10.06 18.56 -2.89
CA MET A 1 9.26 17.72 -1.99
C MET A 1 8.06 18.53 -1.55
N GLN A 2 6.85 17.96 -1.62
CA GLN A 2 5.64 18.57 -1.08
C GLN A 2 5.26 17.83 0.20
N THR A 3 4.79 18.56 1.22
CA THR A 3 4.42 17.99 2.52
C THR A 3 2.90 17.99 2.65
N LEU A 4 2.35 16.84 3.03
CA LEU A 4 0.94 16.70 3.38
C LEU A 4 0.82 16.63 4.91
N THR A 5 -0.01 17.49 5.48
CA THR A 5 -0.27 17.53 6.93
C THR A 5 -1.62 16.90 7.20
N LEU A 6 -1.68 15.95 8.14
CA LEU A 6 -2.91 15.31 8.58
C LEU A 6 -3.19 15.71 10.03
N PRO A 7 -4.26 16.46 10.30
CA PRO A 7 -4.73 16.65 11.67
C PRO A 7 -5.06 15.30 12.30
N HIS A 8 -4.58 15.07 13.51
CA HIS A 8 -4.84 13.86 14.28
C HIS A 8 -5.06 14.21 15.75
N ALA A 9 -5.60 13.26 16.51
CA ALA A 9 -5.73 13.43 17.96
C ALA A 9 -4.35 13.54 18.62
N ASP A 10 -4.27 14.31 19.71
CA ASP A 10 -3.01 14.58 20.42
C ASP A 10 -2.41 13.30 21.03
N ASP A 11 -3.25 12.32 21.34
CA ASP A 11 -2.88 11.05 21.96
C ASP A 11 -2.54 9.95 20.95
N LEU A 12 -2.61 10.20 19.63
CA LEU A 12 -2.41 9.16 18.61
C LEU A 12 -1.04 8.46 18.74
N LEU A 13 0.02 9.23 19.00
CA LEU A 13 1.38 8.69 19.19
C LEU A 13 1.48 7.84 20.48
N LEU A 14 0.80 8.27 21.54
CA LEU A 14 0.75 7.54 22.80
C LEU A 14 0.00 6.21 22.63
N THR A 15 -1.14 6.26 21.96
CA THR A 15 -2.01 5.10 21.72
C THR A 15 -1.38 4.10 20.74
N SER A 16 -0.62 4.56 19.75
CA SER A 16 0.08 3.66 18.81
C SER A 16 1.30 2.99 19.43
N GLY A 17 1.92 3.60 20.45
CA GLY A 17 3.17 3.12 21.05
C GLY A 17 4.38 3.21 20.10
N GLN A 18 4.26 4.00 19.02
CA GLN A 18 5.28 4.16 17.99
C GLN A 18 5.96 5.52 18.06
N THR A 19 7.13 5.64 17.44
CA THR A 19 7.70 6.97 17.16
C THR A 19 6.90 7.68 16.07
N GLN A 20 7.04 9.00 15.98
CA GLN A 20 6.38 9.79 14.96
C GLN A 20 6.74 9.35 13.54
N GLU A 21 8.01 9.00 13.30
CA GLU A 21 8.50 8.56 12.00
C GLU A 21 7.92 7.19 11.62
N ALA A 22 7.84 6.27 12.58
CA ALA A 22 7.27 4.93 12.35
C ALA A 22 5.78 5.03 12.02
N LEU A 23 5.02 5.81 12.79
CA LEU A 23 3.59 6.04 12.53
C LEU A 23 3.37 6.75 11.19
N ALA A 24 4.17 7.77 10.87
CA ALA A 24 4.07 8.47 9.59
C ALA A 24 4.34 7.54 8.40
N ALA A 25 5.35 6.66 8.51
CA ALA A 25 5.65 5.67 7.48
C ALA A 25 4.50 4.67 7.30
N GLU A 26 3.92 4.18 8.40
CA GLU A 26 2.76 3.29 8.38
C GLU A 26 1.54 3.96 7.73
N LEU A 27 1.16 5.16 8.17
CA LEU A 27 0.03 5.90 7.62
C LEU A 27 0.21 6.19 6.13
N ARG A 28 1.43 6.56 5.72
CA ARG A 28 1.76 6.82 4.31
C ARG A 28 1.63 5.55 3.46
N PHE A 29 2.06 4.41 3.98
CA PHE A 29 1.88 3.12 3.33
C PHE A 29 0.40 2.73 3.24
N LEU A 30 -0.36 2.82 4.33
CA LEU A 30 -1.79 2.53 4.34
C LEU A 30 -2.58 3.42 3.36
N LEU A 31 -2.22 4.70 3.25
CA LEU A 31 -2.82 5.61 2.27
C LEU A 31 -2.44 5.21 0.83
N ALA A 32 -1.18 4.83 0.57
CA ALA A 32 -0.76 4.34 -0.74
C ALA A 32 -1.55 3.10 -1.16
N VAL A 33 -1.68 2.13 -0.25
CA VAL A 33 -2.48 0.93 -0.42
C VAL A 33 -3.92 1.29 -0.76
N LYS A 34 -4.54 2.20 0.02
CA LYS A 34 -5.94 2.52 -0.21
C LYS A 34 -6.18 3.23 -1.53
N LEU A 35 -5.28 4.11 -1.93
CA LEU A 35 -5.33 4.77 -3.23
C LEU A 35 -5.09 3.81 -4.40
N PHE A 36 -4.27 2.77 -4.21
CA PHE A 36 -4.10 1.70 -5.18
C PHE A 36 -5.39 0.86 -5.34
N GLU A 37 -5.98 0.41 -4.23
CA GLU A 37 -7.24 -0.35 -4.25
C GLU A 37 -8.39 0.42 -4.91
N LEU A 38 -8.44 1.75 -4.71
CA LEU A 38 -9.43 2.62 -5.34
C LEU A 38 -9.11 2.96 -6.80
N HIS A 39 -8.08 2.35 -7.38
CA HIS A 39 -7.56 2.62 -8.72
C HIS A 39 -7.23 4.10 -8.96
N ARG A 40 -6.84 4.84 -7.89
CA ARG A 40 -6.40 6.24 -7.96
C ARG A 40 -4.90 6.36 -8.20
N LEU A 41 -4.13 5.37 -7.76
CA LEU A 41 -2.72 5.24 -8.07
C LEU A 41 -2.46 3.91 -8.78
N SER A 42 -1.59 3.94 -9.78
CA SER A 42 -0.99 2.71 -10.30
C SER A 42 -0.05 2.11 -9.25
N ILE A 43 0.27 0.82 -9.38
CA ILE A 43 1.17 0.15 -8.45
C ILE A 43 2.54 0.84 -8.31
N GLY A 44 3.08 1.35 -9.41
CA GLY A 44 4.34 2.11 -9.41
C GLY A 44 4.22 3.43 -8.65
N LYS A 45 3.13 4.18 -8.87
CA LYS A 45 2.87 5.45 -8.18
C LYS A 45 2.57 5.24 -6.69
N ALA A 46 1.88 4.16 -6.32
CA ALA A 46 1.63 3.83 -4.92
C ALA A 46 2.93 3.44 -4.18
N ALA A 47 3.81 2.68 -4.84
CA ALA A 47 5.12 2.37 -4.30
C ALA A 47 5.97 3.64 -4.07
N GLU A 48 6.05 4.52 -5.09
CA GLU A 48 6.72 5.82 -4.96
C GLU A 48 6.06 6.70 -3.87
N PHE A 49 4.73 6.68 -3.79
CA PHE A 49 3.98 7.44 -2.80
C PHE A 49 4.39 7.08 -1.38
N CYS A 50 4.86 5.86 -1.09
CA CYS A 50 5.33 5.45 0.24
C CYS A 50 6.85 5.23 0.34
N ASP A 51 7.63 5.85 -0.56
CA ASP A 51 9.10 5.72 -0.64
C ASP A 51 9.59 4.26 -0.74
N MET A 52 8.81 3.40 -1.42
CA MET A 52 9.14 2.00 -1.64
C MET A 52 9.45 1.73 -3.10
N GLY A 53 10.39 0.80 -3.34
CA GLY A 53 10.53 0.17 -4.65
C GLY A 53 9.32 -0.70 -4.97
N LYS A 54 8.93 -0.75 -6.25
CA LYS A 54 7.75 -1.49 -6.74
C LYS A 54 7.69 -2.95 -6.26
N VAL A 55 8.82 -3.66 -6.26
CA VAL A 55 8.91 -5.07 -5.82
C VAL A 55 8.63 -5.20 -4.32
N ARG A 56 9.16 -4.28 -3.49
CA ARG A 56 8.88 -4.27 -2.05
C ARG A 56 7.41 -3.97 -1.79
N PHE A 57 6.83 -3.01 -2.50
CA PHE A 57 5.42 -2.68 -2.36
C PHE A 57 4.51 -3.87 -2.70
N LEU A 58 4.79 -4.58 -3.80
CA LEU A 58 4.11 -5.83 -4.16
C LEU A 58 4.20 -6.89 -3.04
N PHE A 59 5.37 -7.06 -2.46
CA PHE A 59 5.59 -8.00 -1.36
C PHE A 59 4.75 -7.64 -0.12
N GLU A 60 4.69 -6.36 0.26
CA GLU A 60 3.87 -5.91 1.39
C GLU A 60 2.36 -6.07 1.13
N LEU A 61 1.89 -5.81 -0.09
CA LEU A 61 0.51 -6.10 -0.47
C LEU A 61 0.18 -7.59 -0.31
N GLY A 62 1.11 -8.47 -0.70
CA GLY A 62 0.99 -9.91 -0.48
C GLY A 62 0.91 -10.29 1.00
N ARG A 63 1.74 -9.67 1.85
CA ARG A 63 1.69 -9.89 3.32
C ARG A 63 0.34 -9.49 3.93
N LEU A 64 -0.30 -8.47 3.37
CA LEU A 64 -1.62 -7.99 3.79
C LEU A 64 -2.79 -8.68 3.09
N GLN A 65 -2.51 -9.67 2.21
CA GLN A 65 -3.53 -10.38 1.42
C GLN A 65 -4.38 -9.43 0.56
N ILE A 66 -3.76 -8.38 0.04
CA ILE A 66 -4.43 -7.41 -0.84
C ILE A 66 -4.25 -7.87 -2.29
N PRO A 67 -5.33 -8.14 -3.03
CA PRO A 67 -5.25 -8.55 -4.42
C PRO A 67 -4.57 -7.48 -5.28
N VAL A 68 -3.53 -7.89 -6.00
CA VAL A 68 -2.82 -7.04 -6.98
C VAL A 68 -3.24 -7.31 -8.42
N MET A 69 -3.90 -8.45 -8.64
CA MET A 69 -4.49 -8.84 -9.89
C MET A 69 -5.93 -9.29 -9.61
N ASN A 70 -6.88 -8.74 -10.35
CA ASN A 70 -8.21 -9.32 -10.46
C ASN A 70 -8.21 -10.11 -11.75
N LEU A 71 -7.72 -11.35 -11.68
CA LEU A 71 -7.93 -12.32 -12.75
C LEU A 71 -9.31 -12.94 -12.51
N ASP A 72 -10.12 -13.02 -13.56
CA ASP A 72 -11.31 -13.86 -13.53
C ASP A 72 -10.94 -15.35 -13.68
N ASP A 73 -11.90 -16.24 -13.43
CA ASP A 73 -11.67 -17.68 -13.44
C ASP A 73 -11.10 -18.17 -14.79
N ASP A 74 -11.51 -17.54 -15.90
CA ASP A 74 -11.05 -17.87 -17.24
C ASP A 74 -9.58 -17.46 -17.43
N GLN A 75 -9.20 -16.26 -16.99
CA GLN A 75 -7.83 -15.77 -17.02
C GLN A 75 -6.89 -16.59 -16.13
N ILE A 76 -7.35 -17.01 -14.96
CA ILE A 76 -6.58 -17.91 -14.07
C ILE A 76 -6.36 -19.27 -14.75
N ALA A 77 -7.41 -19.82 -15.37
CA ALA A 77 -7.34 -21.11 -16.06
C ALA A 77 -6.42 -21.08 -17.29
N ASP A 78 -6.25 -19.93 -17.92
CA ASP A 78 -5.34 -19.73 -19.04
C ASP A 78 -3.88 -19.58 -18.56
N GLU A 79 -3.62 -18.81 -17.50
CA GLU A 79 -2.26 -18.72 -16.92
C GLU A 79 -1.74 -20.07 -16.38
N LEU A 80 -2.59 -20.85 -15.72
CA LEU A 80 -2.21 -22.17 -15.17
C LEU A 80 -2.02 -23.26 -16.23
N ARG A 81 -2.42 -23.02 -17.49
CA ARG A 81 -2.27 -23.96 -18.60
C ARG A 81 -0.94 -23.81 -19.35
N ASP A 82 -0.23 -22.71 -19.15
CA ASP A 82 1.03 -22.37 -19.84
C ASP A 82 2.31 -22.75 -19.06
N ASP A 83 2.20 -23.51 -17.95
CA ASP A 83 3.29 -24.17 -17.20
C ASP A 83 3.38 -25.69 -17.49
#